data_AF-L7UAH2-F1
#
_entry.id   AF-L7UAH2-F1
#
_cell.length_a   1.000
_cell.length_b   1.000
_cell.length_c   1.000
_cell.angle_alpha   90.00
_cell.angle_beta   90.00
_cell.angle_gamma   90.00
#
_symmetry.space_group_name_H-M   'P 1'
#
loop_
_entity.id
_entity.type
_entity.pdbx_description
1 polymer ?
#
loop_
_entity_poly.entity_id
_entity_poly.type
_entity_poly.pdbx_seq_one_letter_code
_entity_poly.pdbx_strand_id
1 'polypeptide(L)'
;MGKDLYRDGMARLEAGDTQEARRLLEAALHESPGDVKVMHALSRVLDEAGERARAVELLELAHAKAPSEPGPARDLAMALLERGDDARAARVVEPVLAAHPEHPGANLVLALALAKTDPERARAHLAPVGRSADGEEREQAAALARVLSGQSLSPA
;
A
#
# COMPACT_ATOMS: atom_id res chain seq x y z
N MET A 1 -6.48 -25.12 -9.51
CA MET A 1 -5.96 -24.51 -10.74
C MET A 1 -5.56 -23.05 -10.48
N GLY A 2 -6.44 -22.18 -9.98
CA GLY A 2 -6.11 -20.76 -9.74
C GLY A 2 -4.96 -20.45 -8.77
N LYS A 3 -4.74 -21.29 -7.75
CA LYS A 3 -3.58 -21.15 -6.84
C LYS A 3 -2.23 -21.37 -7.53
N ASP A 4 -2.20 -22.19 -8.57
CA ASP A 4 -0.99 -22.45 -9.34
C ASP A 4 -0.73 -21.28 -10.31
N LEU A 5 -1.78 -20.75 -10.94
CA LEU A 5 -1.71 -19.53 -11.74
C LEU A 5 -1.22 -18.31 -10.94
N TYR A 6 -1.72 -18.13 -9.71
CA TYR A 6 -1.23 -17.06 -8.82
C TYR A 6 0.25 -17.22 -8.49
N ARG A 7 0.67 -18.43 -8.12
CA ARG A 7 2.08 -18.70 -7.75
C ARG A 7 3.01 -18.44 -8.93
N ASP A 8 2.64 -18.93 -10.11
CA ASP A 8 3.43 -18.75 -11.33
C ASP A 8 3.43 -17.27 -11.75
N GLY A 9 2.30 -16.58 -11.65
CA GLY A 9 2.19 -15.15 -11.91
C GLY A 9 3.10 -14.32 -11.00
N MET A 10 3.12 -14.62 -9.70
CA MET A 10 4.05 -13.99 -8.76
C MET A 10 5.51 -14.32 -9.08
N ALA A 11 5.83 -15.57 -9.42
CA ALA A 11 7.19 -15.94 -9.80
C ALA A 11 7.69 -15.19 -11.04
N ARG A 12 6.80 -14.92 -12.01
CA ARG A 12 7.08 -14.10 -13.19
C ARG A 12 7.29 -12.63 -12.84
N LEU A 13 6.49 -12.11 -11.90
CA LEU A 13 6.63 -10.74 -11.42
C LEU A 13 8.00 -10.53 -10.75
N GLU A 14 8.41 -11.44 -9.87
CA GLU A 14 9.74 -11.40 -9.23
C GLU A 14 10.88 -11.54 -10.24
N ALA A 15 10.66 -12.23 -11.36
CA ALA A 15 11.63 -12.34 -12.45
C ALA A 15 11.65 -11.11 -13.37
N GLY A 16 10.81 -10.10 -13.14
CA GLY A 16 10.65 -8.92 -14.00
C GLY A 16 9.90 -9.18 -15.31
N ASP A 17 9.30 -10.37 -15.46
CA ASP A 17 8.47 -10.74 -16.61
C ASP A 17 7.03 -10.26 -16.39
N THR A 18 6.87 -8.93 -16.30
CA THR A 18 5.60 -8.26 -15.96
C THR A 18 4.48 -8.60 -16.94
N GLN A 19 4.81 -8.88 -18.21
CA GLN A 19 3.83 -9.25 -19.23
C GLN A 19 3.23 -10.63 -18.97
N GLU A 20 4.06 -11.64 -18.69
CA GLU A 20 3.57 -12.98 -18.39
C GLU A 20 2.92 -13.04 -16.99
N ALA A 21 3.47 -12.30 -16.02
CA ALA A 21 2.86 -12.14 -14.70
C ALA A 21 1.42 -11.64 -14.81
N ARG A 22 1.19 -10.59 -15.62
CA ARG A 22 -0.15 -10.06 -15.89
C ARG A 22 -1.07 -11.13 -16.45
N ARG A 23 -0.65 -11.84 -17.50
CA ARG A 23 -1.47 -12.86 -18.17
C ARG A 23 -1.91 -13.94 -17.19
N LEU A 24 -0.99 -14.42 -16.34
CA LEU A 24 -1.26 -15.44 -15.34
C LEU A 24 -2.17 -14.94 -14.22
N LEU A 25 -1.97 -13.71 -13.75
CA LEU A 25 -2.79 -13.12 -12.69
C LEU A 25 -4.20 -12.75 -13.19
N GLU A 26 -4.36 -12.30 -14.43
CA GLU A 26 -5.67 -12.12 -15.06
C GLU A 26 -6.43 -13.45 -15.17
N ALA A 27 -5.74 -14.53 -15.57
CA ALA A 27 -6.33 -15.87 -15.59
C ALA A 27 -6.68 -16.38 -14.19
N ALA A 28 -5.81 -16.15 -13.20
CA ALA A 28 -6.09 -16.50 -11.81
C ALA A 28 -7.31 -15.75 -11.25
N LEU A 29 -7.46 -14.46 -11.61
CA LEU A 29 -8.60 -13.66 -11.19
C LEU A 29 -9.89 -14.12 -11.88
N HIS A 30 -9.81 -14.54 -13.15
CA HIS A 30 -10.95 -15.12 -13.85
C HIS A 30 -11.45 -16.39 -13.17
N GLU A 31 -10.54 -17.27 -12.72
CA GLU A 31 -10.93 -18.47 -11.98
C GLU A 31 -11.41 -18.17 -10.56
N SER A 32 -10.87 -17.13 -9.92
CA SER A 32 -11.20 -16.74 -8.55
C SER A 32 -11.52 -15.24 -8.43
N PRO A 33 -12.69 -14.77 -8.92
CA PRO A 33 -13.02 -13.33 -9.00
C PRO A 33 -13.17 -12.62 -7.65
N GLY A 34 -13.07 -13.34 -6.53
CA GLY A 34 -13.11 -12.80 -5.18
C GLY A 34 -11.79 -12.89 -4.42
N ASP A 35 -10.72 -13.39 -5.04
CA ASP A 35 -9.44 -13.57 -4.36
C ASP A 35 -8.69 -12.24 -4.23
N VAL A 36 -8.71 -11.71 -3.01
CA VAL A 36 -8.05 -10.45 -2.63
C VAL A 36 -6.56 -10.45 -2.94
N LYS A 37 -5.88 -11.60 -2.81
CA LYS A 37 -4.43 -11.70 -3.08
C LYS A 37 -4.14 -11.57 -4.56
N VAL A 38 -4.98 -12.16 -5.40
CA VAL A 38 -4.85 -12.05 -6.86
C VAL A 38 -5.18 -10.61 -7.31
N MET A 39 -6.22 -10.00 -6.75
CA MET A 39 -6.55 -8.59 -7.03
C MET A 39 -5.38 -7.66 -6.69
N HIS A 40 -4.75 -7.85 -5.53
CA HIS A 40 -3.61 -7.05 -5.10
C HIS A 40 -2.37 -7.27 -5.96
N ALA A 41 -2.04 -8.52 -6.28
CA ALA A 41 -0.93 -8.82 -7.17
C ALA A 41 -1.14 -8.21 -8.56
N LEU A 42 -2.34 -8.37 -9.13
CA LEU A 42 -2.65 -7.80 -10.44
C LEU A 42 -2.66 -6.27 -10.42
N SER A 43 -3.13 -5.63 -9.33
CA SER A 43 -3.09 -4.17 -9.24
C SER A 43 -1.66 -3.64 -9.26
N ARG A 44 -0.71 -4.30 -8.60
CA ARG A 44 0.71 -3.93 -8.65
C ARG A 44 1.27 -4.02 -10.07
N VAL A 45 0.97 -5.10 -10.77
CA VAL A 45 1.37 -5.29 -12.18
C VAL A 45 0.78 -4.23 -13.10
N LEU A 46 -0.48 -3.87 -12.91
CA LEU A 46 -1.13 -2.81 -13.69
C LEU A 46 -0.54 -1.43 -13.39
N ASP A 47 -0.18 -1.17 -12.14
CA ASP A 47 0.43 0.10 -11.75
C ASP A 47 1.84 0.26 -12.37
N GLU A 48 2.66 -0.79 -12.33
CA GLU A 48 3.96 -0.84 -13.00
C GLU A 48 3.84 -0.65 -14.53
N ALA A 49 2.75 -1.10 -15.12
CA ALA A 49 2.43 -0.90 -16.54
C ALA A 49 1.87 0.51 -16.85
N GLY A 50 1.74 1.40 -15.86
CA GLY A 50 1.17 2.73 -16.01
C GLY A 50 -0.36 2.77 -16.07
N GLU A 51 -1.03 1.63 -15.89
CA GLU A 51 -2.50 1.51 -15.88
C GLU A 51 -3.08 1.81 -14.49
N ARG A 52 -2.64 2.93 -13.91
CA ARG A 52 -2.91 3.32 -12.51
C ARG A 52 -4.41 3.37 -12.17
N ALA A 53 -5.26 3.78 -13.11
CA ALA A 53 -6.71 3.81 -12.90
C ALA A 53 -7.27 2.40 -12.63
N ARG A 54 -6.90 1.40 -13.44
CA ARG A 54 -7.35 0.01 -13.26
C ARG A 54 -6.73 -0.64 -12.03
N ALA A 55 -5.50 -0.27 -11.68
CA ALA A 55 -4.88 -0.69 -10.44
C ALA A 55 -5.69 -0.23 -9.21
N VAL A 56 -6.09 1.05 -9.18
CA VAL A 56 -6.92 1.62 -8.11
C VAL A 56 -8.30 0.94 -8.05
N GLU A 57 -8.95 0.68 -9.18
CA GLU A 57 -10.23 -0.06 -9.20
C GLU A 57 -10.11 -1.45 -8.55
N LEU A 58 -9.05 -2.20 -8.87
CA LEU A 58 -8.81 -3.50 -8.23
C LEU A 58 -8.52 -3.38 -6.73
N LEU A 59 -7.77 -2.36 -6.32
CA LEU A 59 -7.48 -2.10 -4.92
C LEU A 59 -8.74 -1.71 -4.13
N GLU A 60 -9.64 -0.90 -4.72
CA GLU A 60 -10.94 -0.57 -4.11
C GLU A 60 -11.81 -1.83 -3.94
N LEU A 61 -11.85 -2.71 -4.95
CA LEU A 61 -12.56 -4.00 -4.85
C LEU A 61 -11.96 -4.93 -3.79
N ALA A 62 -10.63 -5.01 -3.73
CA ALA A 62 -9.90 -5.82 -2.77
C ALA A 62 -10.15 -5.32 -1.33
N HIS A 63 -10.03 -4.00 -1.11
CA HIS A 63 -10.29 -3.37 0.18
C HIS A 63 -11.76 -3.54 0.63
N ALA A 64 -12.72 -3.39 -0.29
CA ALA A 64 -14.12 -3.62 0.03
C ALA A 64 -14.41 -5.06 0.48
N LYS A 65 -13.67 -6.05 -0.03
CA LYS A 65 -13.80 -7.46 0.36
C LYS A 65 -13.09 -7.78 1.67
N ALA A 66 -11.93 -7.19 1.90
CA ALA A 66 -11.15 -7.44 3.10
C ALA A 66 -10.52 -6.13 3.63
N PRO A 67 -11.30 -5.31 4.37
CA PRO A 67 -10.88 -3.97 4.77
C PRO A 67 -9.64 -3.94 5.67
N SER A 68 -9.40 -5.01 6.43
CA SER A 68 -8.26 -5.13 7.35
C SER A 68 -7.01 -5.73 6.71
N GLU A 69 -7.05 -6.16 5.43
CA GLU A 69 -5.88 -6.70 4.75
C GLU A 69 -4.88 -5.57 4.43
N PRO A 70 -3.66 -5.60 5.00
CA PRO A 70 -2.77 -4.45 4.95
C PRO A 70 -2.29 -4.07 3.55
N GLY A 71 -2.03 -5.05 2.69
CA GLY A 71 -1.46 -4.84 1.36
C GLY A 71 -2.32 -3.94 0.46
N PRO A 72 -3.55 -4.36 0.12
CA PRO A 72 -4.46 -3.56 -0.71
C PRO A 72 -4.79 -2.19 -0.09
N ALA A 73 -5.00 -2.15 1.23
CA ALA A 73 -5.33 -0.91 1.92
C ALA A 73 -4.18 0.11 1.85
N ARG A 74 -2.94 -0.34 2.08
CA ARG A 74 -1.75 0.52 1.98
C ARG A 74 -1.61 1.10 0.58
N ASP A 75 -1.67 0.26 -0.45
CA ASP A 75 -1.44 0.70 -1.83
C ASP A 75 -2.57 1.61 -2.33
N LEU A 76 -3.82 1.31 -1.95
CA LEU A 76 -4.97 2.20 -2.23
C LEU A 76 -4.78 3.57 -1.57
N ALA A 77 -4.41 3.58 -0.29
CA ALA A 77 -4.22 4.81 0.46
C ALA A 77 -3.04 5.64 -0.08
N MET A 78 -1.96 5.00 -0.51
CA MET A 78 -0.86 5.70 -1.20
C MET A 78 -1.32 6.36 -2.50
N ALA A 79 -2.09 5.65 -3.33
CA ALA A 79 -2.66 6.22 -4.55
C ALA A 79 -3.62 7.40 -4.27
N LEU A 80 -4.32 7.38 -3.13
CA LEU A 80 -5.16 8.49 -2.68
C LEU A 80 -4.33 9.68 -2.20
N LEU A 81 -3.24 9.46 -1.47
CA LEU A 81 -2.32 10.51 -1.01
C LEU A 81 -1.69 11.27 -2.19
N GLU A 82 -1.27 10.56 -3.23
CA GLU A 82 -0.71 11.20 -4.44
C GLU A 82 -1.72 12.08 -5.17
N ARG A 83 -3.01 11.76 -5.05
CA ARG A 83 -4.11 12.57 -5.57
C ARG A 83 -4.53 13.70 -4.62
N GLY A 84 -3.88 13.80 -3.46
CA GLY A 84 -4.18 14.77 -2.41
C GLY A 84 -5.43 14.46 -1.59
N ASP A 85 -5.98 13.24 -1.68
CA ASP A 85 -7.14 12.81 -0.90
C ASP A 85 -6.72 12.20 0.44
N ASP A 86 -6.07 13.03 1.24
CA ASP A 86 -5.48 12.65 2.54
C ASP A 86 -6.55 12.07 3.49
N ALA A 87 -7.79 12.60 3.43
CA ALA A 87 -8.89 12.15 4.27
C ALA A 87 -9.38 10.73 3.94
N ARG A 88 -9.50 10.37 2.65
CA ARG A 88 -9.83 8.99 2.28
C ARG A 88 -8.66 8.05 2.57
N ALA A 89 -7.43 8.47 2.32
CA ALA A 89 -6.25 7.65 2.61
C ALA A 89 -6.21 7.21 4.08
N ALA A 90 -6.45 8.13 5.02
CA ALA A 90 -6.55 7.80 6.45
C ALA A 90 -7.63 6.75 6.74
N ARG A 91 -8.85 6.94 6.21
CA ARG A 91 -9.98 6.01 6.42
C ARG A 91 -9.72 4.61 5.89
N VAL A 92 -8.98 4.48 4.77
CA VAL A 92 -8.68 3.18 4.17
C VAL A 92 -7.77 2.34 5.08
N VAL A 93 -6.84 2.94 5.81
CA VAL A 93 -5.92 2.21 6.69
C VAL A 93 -6.41 2.05 8.13
N GLU A 94 -7.47 2.76 8.54
CA GLU A 94 -8.07 2.63 9.87
C GLU A 94 -8.46 1.18 10.24
N PRO A 95 -9.13 0.38 9.38
CA PRO A 95 -9.46 -1.00 9.70
C PRO A 95 -8.23 -1.91 9.84
N VAL A 96 -7.16 -1.62 9.07
CA VAL A 96 -5.88 -2.33 9.18
C VAL A 96 -5.28 -2.08 10.56
N LEU A 97 -5.27 -0.83 11.02
CA LEU A 97 -4.71 -0.47 12.32
C LEU A 97 -5.59 -0.91 13.50
N ALA A 98 -6.90 -1.06 13.29
CA ALA A 98 -7.77 -1.67 14.28
C ALA A 98 -7.44 -3.17 14.50
N ALA A 99 -7.11 -3.90 13.42
CA ALA A 99 -6.73 -5.31 13.49
C ALA A 99 -5.24 -5.53 13.84
N HIS A 100 -4.37 -4.65 13.37
CA HIS A 100 -2.92 -4.72 13.48
C HIS A 100 -2.34 -3.35 13.88
N PRO A 101 -2.46 -2.95 15.16
CA PRO A 101 -2.07 -1.62 15.62
C PRO A 101 -0.60 -1.26 15.36
N GLU A 102 0.29 -2.24 15.32
CA GLU A 102 1.73 -2.05 15.09
C GLU A 102 2.14 -2.27 13.62
N HIS A 103 1.21 -2.41 12.67
CA HIS A 103 1.58 -2.61 11.27
C HIS A 103 2.32 -1.38 10.72
N PRO A 104 3.58 -1.51 10.28
CA PRO A 104 4.42 -0.36 9.97
C PRO A 104 3.91 0.41 8.74
N GLY A 105 3.63 -0.27 7.62
CA GLY A 105 3.11 0.40 6.41
C GLY A 105 1.81 1.18 6.62
N ALA A 106 0.83 0.63 7.35
CA ALA A 106 -0.43 1.32 7.65
C ALA A 106 -0.23 2.53 8.58
N ASN A 107 0.65 2.42 9.58
CA ASN A 107 1.03 3.54 10.44
C ASN A 107 1.74 4.65 9.66
N LEU A 108 2.63 4.29 8.73
CA LEU A 108 3.32 5.26 7.88
C LEU A 108 2.33 6.03 6.99
N VAL A 109 1.42 5.31 6.32
CA VAL A 109 0.36 5.93 5.51
C VAL A 109 -0.52 6.87 6.34
N LEU A 110 -0.94 6.45 7.52
CA LEU A 110 -1.76 7.30 8.39
C LEU A 110 -0.98 8.54 8.85
N ALA A 111 0.31 8.39 9.16
CA ALA A 111 1.17 9.52 9.48
C ALA A 111 1.28 10.52 8.31
N LEU A 112 1.46 10.02 7.08
CA LEU A 112 1.50 10.86 5.87
C LEU A 112 0.17 11.58 5.64
N ALA A 113 -0.96 10.88 5.78
CA ALA A 113 -2.30 11.43 5.64
C ALA A 113 -2.60 12.54 6.65
N LEU A 114 -2.11 12.41 7.89
CA LEU A 114 -2.34 13.37 8.96
C LEU A 114 -1.34 14.53 8.96
N ALA A 115 -0.21 14.41 8.25
CA ALA A 115 0.92 15.34 8.38
C ALA A 115 0.54 16.82 8.22
N LYS A 116 -0.41 17.13 7.33
CA LYS A 116 -0.85 18.51 7.04
C LYS A 116 -1.92 19.03 8.01
N THR A 117 -2.75 18.14 8.56
CA THR A 117 -3.95 18.53 9.33
C THR A 117 -3.80 18.30 10.82
N ASP A 118 -3.01 17.30 11.23
CA ASP A 118 -2.77 16.92 12.61
C ASP A 118 -1.34 16.35 12.78
N PRO A 119 -0.32 17.23 12.80
CA PRO A 119 1.08 16.82 12.88
C PRO A 119 1.42 16.09 14.20
N GLU A 120 0.69 16.36 15.29
CA GLU A 120 0.89 15.66 16.56
C GLU A 120 0.48 14.20 16.46
N ARG A 121 -0.73 13.92 15.93
CA ARG A 121 -1.16 12.55 15.67
C ARG A 121 -0.29 11.87 14.63
N ALA A 122 0.13 12.59 13.58
CA ALA A 122 1.05 12.04 12.59
C ALA A 122 2.34 11.51 13.23
N ARG A 123 2.95 12.26 14.16
CA ARG A 123 4.16 11.81 14.89
C ARG A 123 3.91 10.58 15.76
N ALA A 124 2.74 10.47 16.40
CA ALA A 124 2.41 9.30 17.21
C ALA A 124 2.44 7.99 16.40
N HIS A 125 2.04 8.06 15.13
CA HIS A 125 2.07 6.92 14.21
C HIS A 125 3.46 6.60 13.64
N LEU A 126 4.49 7.43 13.86
CA LEU A 126 5.85 7.12 13.38
C LEU A 126 6.62 6.16 14.30
N ALA A 127 6.25 6.09 15.59
CA ALA A 127 6.95 5.24 16.56
C ALA A 127 6.86 3.74 16.24
N PRO A 128 5.70 3.18 15.83
CA PRO A 128 5.62 1.79 15.37
C PRO A 128 6.47 1.52 14.11
N VAL A 129 6.52 2.48 13.17
CA VAL A 129 7.26 2.33 11.89
C VAL A 129 8.76 2.25 12.12
N GLY A 130 9.29 3.00 13.09
CA GLY A 130 10.72 2.96 13.45
C GLY A 130 11.23 1.58 13.88
N ARG A 131 10.33 0.65 14.24
CA ARG A 131 10.64 -0.73 14.61
C ARG A 131 10.50 -1.71 13.44
N SER A 132 10.10 -1.26 12.25
CA SER A 132 9.96 -2.11 11.07
C SER A 132 11.29 -2.77 10.71
N ALA A 133 11.21 -4.03 10.24
CA ALA A 133 12.37 -4.70 9.65
C ALA A 133 12.73 -4.09 8.28
N ASP A 134 11.77 -3.46 7.61
CA ASP A 134 11.97 -2.76 6.36
C ASP A 134 12.80 -1.48 6.58
N GLY A 135 13.89 -1.34 5.84
CA GLY A 135 14.75 -0.16 5.88
C GLY A 135 14.08 1.06 5.27
N GLU A 136 13.31 0.87 4.20
CA GLU A 136 12.68 1.95 3.44
C GLU A 136 11.58 2.62 4.28
N GLU A 137 10.70 1.83 4.90
CA GLU A 137 9.63 2.36 5.75
C GLU A 137 10.20 3.17 6.92
N ARG A 138 11.32 2.70 7.52
CA ARG A 138 12.01 3.42 8.59
C ARG A 138 12.63 4.73 8.10
N GLU A 139 13.23 4.73 6.93
CA GLU A 139 13.81 5.93 6.33
C GLU A 139 12.72 6.97 6.02
N GLN A 140 11.60 6.54 5.44
CA GLN A 140 10.43 7.37 5.16
C GLN A 140 9.85 7.96 6.45
N ALA A 141 9.69 7.16 7.49
CA ALA A 141 9.23 7.61 8.80
C ALA A 141 10.18 8.66 9.41
N ALA A 142 11.50 8.42 9.33
CA ALA A 142 12.50 9.35 9.83
C ALA A 142 12.51 10.66 9.02
N ALA A 143 12.34 10.60 7.70
CA ALA A 143 12.21 11.78 6.85
C ALA A 143 10.98 12.61 7.24
N LEU A 144 9.82 11.97 7.40
CA LEU A 144 8.60 12.65 7.83
C LEU A 144 8.75 13.28 9.22
N ALA A 145 9.39 12.58 10.17
CA ALA A 145 9.65 13.14 11.50
C ALA A 145 10.47 14.44 11.46
N ARG A 146 11.49 14.52 10.58
CA ARG A 146 12.29 15.74 10.39
C ARG A 146 11.43 16.89 9.86
N VAL A 147 10.63 16.62 8.83
CA VAL A 147 9.68 17.61 8.26
C VAL A 147 8.72 18.12 9.34
N LEU A 148 8.10 17.21 10.10
CA LEU A 148 7.15 17.57 11.15
C LEU A 148 7.81 18.36 12.29
N SER A 149 9.09 18.11 12.60
CA SER A 149 9.82 18.86 13.64
C SER A 149 10.33 20.24 13.19
N GLY A 150 10.10 20.63 11.93
CA GLY A 150 10.59 21.89 11.38
C GLY A 150 12.10 21.90 11.10
N GLN A 151 12.77 20.75 11.18
CA GLN A 151 14.17 20.60 10.78
C GLN A 151 14.22 20.46 9.25
N SER A 152 14.30 21.60 8.56
CA SER A 152 14.64 21.64 7.14
C SER A 152 16.01 21.00 6.94
N LEU A 153 16.15 20.10 5.96
CA LEU A 153 17.45 19.70 5.44
C LEU A 153 18.11 20.95 4.87
N SER A 154 19.01 21.59 5.62
CA SER A 154 19.95 22.52 5.03
C SER A 154 20.82 21.71 4.07
N PRO A 155 20.85 22.04 2.76
CA PRO A 155 21.80 21.42 1.86
C PRO A 155 23.20 21.78 2.34
N ALA A 156 24.03 20.75 2.55
CA ALA A 156 25.46 20.88 2.79
C ALA A 156 26.19 21.25 1.49
#